data_AF-A0A2V8PNG7-F1
#
_entry.id   AF-A0A2V8PNG7-F1
#
_cell.length_a   1.000
_cell.length_b   1.000
_cell.length_c   1.000
_cell.angle_alpha   90.00
_cell.angle_beta   90.00
_cell.angle_gamma   90.00
#
_symmetry.space_group_name_H-M   'P 1'
#
loop_
_entity.id
_entity.type
_entity.pdbx_description
1 polymer ?
#
loop_
_entity_poly.entity_id
_entity_poly.type
_entity_poly.pdbx_seq_one_letter_code
_entity_poly.pdbx_strand_id
1 'polypeptide(L)'
;MNTRIVSVLVSWAVLVFSSSARIPAQQPAPQPFTLDDEMKMRAIVDVRISPDGERVAYVLSTPSLTKNEHEAALFVLPSRGGASTRLGDAVHIFNTPVPRPQLRWSPDSSTVSLVGLAGDRPQVFAIPISGAAPRALTSAPEGVFAHEWSPDGKSLAYLTRDGMTPDEVRRRQDKSFVIRADAPDPATRLVVQSLDGSAPRVLTAAAHYVDGFSWSPDSRELAYSAAPRSGFSAPYETRLYAIPVDGGTPRVIVDRPGINNGPRYSPDGQWLAFTTTNGKTDIMASRSLAVVPARGGLVRTFGMDDAWVNEYMWARDSKSIYFEANDGTFSRGEHMFDQPIARLWVADGHAERLVAGQTVDYAPTISNDGRWFAYKAAEGRTVG
;
A
#
# COMPACT_ATOMS: atom_id res chain seq x y z
N MET A 1 -32.66 4.95 -49.23
CA MET A 1 -33.74 5.77 -48.65
C MET A 1 -33.32 6.08 -47.21
N ASN A 2 -33.00 7.29 -46.75
CA ASN A 2 -33.10 8.62 -47.33
C ASN A 2 -31.83 9.43 -47.03
N THR A 3 -31.14 9.80 -48.09
CA THR A 3 -30.16 10.89 -48.19
C THR A 3 -30.93 12.22 -48.22
N ARG A 4 -30.42 13.28 -47.59
CA ARG A 4 -30.85 14.66 -47.92
C ARG A 4 -29.64 15.52 -48.22
N ILE A 5 -29.60 15.97 -49.47
CA ILE A 5 -28.74 17.00 -50.06
C ILE A 5 -29.60 18.27 -50.16
N VAL A 6 -29.08 19.42 -49.76
CA VAL A 6 -29.43 20.73 -50.35
C VAL A 6 -28.18 21.63 -50.37
N SER A 7 -27.77 22.00 -51.58
CA SER A 7 -26.85 23.06 -52.02
C SER A 7 -27.66 24.34 -52.35
N VAL A 8 -27.20 25.58 -52.51
CA VAL A 8 -25.93 26.36 -52.47
C VAL A 8 -26.38 27.84 -52.45
N LEU A 9 -25.61 28.75 -51.84
CA LEU A 9 -25.62 30.18 -52.23
C LEU A 9 -24.17 30.63 -52.45
N VAL A 10 -23.88 31.06 -53.67
CA VAL A 10 -22.57 31.56 -54.12
C VAL A 10 -22.47 33.04 -53.76
N SER A 11 -21.50 33.41 -52.93
CA SER A 11 -21.02 34.79 -52.80
C SER A 11 -19.52 34.79 -53.08
N TRP A 12 -19.11 35.56 -54.09
CA TRP A 12 -17.71 35.76 -54.45
C TRP A 12 -17.05 36.67 -53.42
N ALA A 13 -16.38 36.07 -52.43
CA ALA A 13 -15.41 36.75 -51.60
C ALA A 13 -14.01 36.41 -52.13
N VAL A 14 -13.26 37.43 -52.54
CA VAL A 14 -11.83 37.32 -52.85
C VAL A 14 -11.11 36.99 -51.53
N LEU A 15 -10.82 35.70 -51.32
CA LEU A 15 -9.95 35.23 -50.25
C LEU A 15 -8.50 35.49 -50.65
N VAL A 16 -7.90 36.52 -50.08
CA VAL A 16 -6.44 36.65 -50.03
C VAL A 16 -5.93 35.54 -49.13
N PHE A 17 -5.39 34.46 -49.72
CA PHE A 17 -4.63 33.46 -48.99
C PHE A 17 -3.30 34.08 -48.59
N SER A 18 -3.23 34.67 -47.39
CA SER A 18 -1.97 34.85 -46.69
C SER A 18 -1.48 33.46 -46.27
N SER A 19 -0.57 32.89 -47.05
CA SER A 19 0.16 31.68 -46.69
C SER A 19 1.12 32.01 -45.54
N SER A 20 0.60 32.04 -44.31
CA SER A 20 1.42 31.99 -43.12
C SER A 20 2.01 30.59 -43.04
N ALA A 21 3.19 30.40 -43.63
CA ALA A 21 3.99 29.21 -43.37
C ALA A 21 4.24 29.16 -41.85
N ARG A 22 3.52 28.28 -41.15
CA ARG A 22 3.85 27.95 -39.77
C ARG A 22 5.20 27.23 -39.83
N ILE A 23 6.27 27.96 -39.54
CA ILE A 23 7.57 27.36 -39.25
C ILE A 23 7.31 26.40 -38.08
N PRO A 24 7.53 25.08 -38.23
CA PRO A 24 7.43 24.18 -37.10
C PRO A 24 8.43 24.68 -36.05
N ALA A 25 7.94 24.97 -34.85
CA ALA A 25 8.80 25.35 -33.74
C ALA A 25 9.84 24.25 -33.58
N GLN A 26 11.11 24.59 -33.80
CA GLN A 26 12.22 23.69 -33.60
C GLN A 26 12.19 23.29 -32.13
N GLN A 27 11.92 22.01 -31.84
CA GLN A 27 11.99 21.51 -30.47
C GLN A 27 13.38 21.87 -29.94
N PRO A 28 13.49 22.53 -28.77
CA PRO A 28 14.78 22.84 -28.19
C PRO A 28 15.58 21.55 -28.09
N ALA A 29 16.86 21.61 -28.47
CA ALA A 29 17.74 20.45 -28.38
C ALA A 29 17.66 19.88 -26.95
N PRO A 30 17.54 18.56 -26.79
CA PRO A 30 17.42 17.95 -25.47
C PRO A 30 18.62 18.38 -24.62
N GLN A 31 18.33 19.01 -23.48
CA GLN A 31 19.37 19.38 -22.52
C GLN A 31 19.89 18.10 -21.85
N PRO A 32 21.21 17.97 -21.63
CA PRO A 32 21.74 16.87 -20.83
C PRO A 32 21.12 16.89 -19.45
N PHE A 33 20.73 15.72 -18.94
CA PHE A 33 20.30 15.57 -17.56
C PHE A 33 21.44 15.96 -16.61
N THR A 34 21.14 16.83 -15.64
CA THR A 34 22.13 17.32 -14.67
C THR A 34 21.81 16.87 -13.24
N LEU A 35 22.78 16.98 -12.34
CA LEU A 35 22.55 16.80 -10.91
C LEU A 35 21.47 17.75 -10.38
N ASP A 36 21.40 18.99 -10.90
CA ASP A 36 20.35 19.94 -10.51
C ASP A 36 18.96 19.48 -10.94
N ASP A 37 18.84 18.70 -12.02
CA ASP A 37 17.59 18.11 -12.45
C ASP A 37 17.20 16.94 -11.56
N GLU A 38 18.16 16.10 -11.19
CA GLU A 38 17.97 15.05 -10.17
C GLU A 38 17.46 15.64 -8.85
N MET A 39 18.08 16.73 -8.38
CA MET A 39 17.69 17.39 -7.13
C MET A 39 16.32 18.10 -7.20
N LYS A 40 15.75 18.31 -8.39
CA LYS A 40 14.39 18.83 -8.58
C LYS A 40 13.34 17.73 -8.66
N MET A 41 13.75 16.46 -8.81
CA MET A 41 12.81 15.35 -8.95
C MET A 41 12.03 15.12 -7.66
N ARG A 42 10.70 15.18 -7.79
CA ARG A 42 9.78 14.90 -6.67
C ARG A 42 9.17 13.54 -6.89
N ALA A 43 8.99 12.79 -5.81
CA ALA A 43 8.43 11.45 -5.86
C ALA A 43 7.12 11.38 -5.07
N ILE A 44 6.09 10.81 -5.68
CA ILE A 44 4.89 10.39 -4.94
C ILE A 44 5.22 9.05 -4.29
N VAL A 45 5.28 9.02 -2.96
CA VAL A 45 5.70 7.81 -2.23
C VAL A 45 4.51 6.92 -1.88
N ASP A 46 3.35 7.51 -1.58
CA ASP A 46 2.09 6.80 -1.29
C ASP A 46 0.89 7.61 -1.81
N VAL A 47 -0.17 6.95 -2.26
CA VAL A 47 -1.40 7.56 -2.78
C VAL A 47 -2.62 6.71 -2.40
N ARG A 48 -3.68 7.36 -1.88
CA ARG A 48 -4.95 6.70 -1.55
C ARG A 48 -6.16 7.57 -1.83
N ILE A 49 -7.19 6.96 -2.39
CA ILE A 49 -8.52 7.56 -2.52
C ILE A 49 -9.31 7.40 -1.23
N SER A 50 -10.10 8.40 -0.89
CA SER A 50 -10.99 8.36 0.25
C SER A 50 -12.08 7.29 0.07
N PRO A 51 -12.58 6.70 1.17
CA PRO A 51 -13.67 5.73 1.12
C PRO A 51 -14.93 6.26 0.40
N ASP A 52 -15.26 7.54 0.58
CA ASP A 52 -16.37 8.22 -0.13
C ASP A 52 -16.08 8.51 -1.62
N GLY A 53 -14.83 8.35 -2.08
CA GLY A 53 -14.41 8.59 -3.47
C GLY A 53 -14.23 10.06 -3.85
N GLU A 54 -14.42 11.00 -2.93
CA GLU A 54 -14.43 12.45 -3.23
C GLU A 54 -13.02 13.07 -3.23
N ARG A 55 -12.04 12.41 -2.59
CA ARG A 55 -10.70 12.96 -2.38
C ARG A 55 -9.60 11.93 -2.62
N VAL A 56 -8.45 12.40 -3.09
CA VAL A 56 -7.22 11.63 -3.16
C VAL A 56 -6.20 12.28 -2.22
N ALA A 57 -5.59 11.48 -1.35
CA ALA A 57 -4.49 11.87 -0.50
C ALA A 57 -3.20 11.23 -1.01
N TYR A 58 -2.10 11.96 -0.96
CA TYR A 58 -0.80 11.46 -1.39
C TYR A 58 0.33 12.10 -0.57
N VAL A 59 1.43 11.38 -0.44
CA VAL A 59 2.66 11.88 0.18
C VAL A 59 3.66 12.23 -0.91
N LEU A 60 4.09 13.48 -0.94
CA LEU A 60 5.08 14.00 -1.87
C LEU A 60 6.43 14.13 -1.17
N SER A 61 7.43 13.44 -1.69
CA SER A 61 8.83 13.53 -1.29
C SER A 61 9.57 14.52 -2.19
N THR A 62 10.25 15.49 -1.58
CA THR A 62 11.04 16.53 -2.26
C THR A 62 12.47 16.52 -1.72
N PRO A 63 13.50 16.37 -2.56
CA PRO A 63 14.89 16.48 -2.12
C PRO A 63 15.19 17.84 -1.48
N SER A 64 15.94 17.85 -0.38
CA SER A 64 16.34 19.06 0.36
C SER A 64 17.85 19.03 0.63
N LEU A 65 18.62 19.79 -0.17
CA LEU A 65 20.08 19.88 -0.03
C LEU A 65 20.49 20.48 1.32
N THR A 66 19.75 21.48 1.80
CA THR A 66 20.08 22.18 3.04
C THR A 66 19.93 21.29 4.26
N LYS A 67 18.95 20.38 4.25
CA LYS A 67 18.72 19.41 5.32
C LYS A 67 19.43 18.08 5.09
N ASN A 68 19.97 17.86 3.89
CA ASN A 68 20.55 16.59 3.47
C ASN A 68 19.57 15.41 3.68
N GLU A 69 18.30 15.63 3.32
CA GLU A 69 17.22 14.65 3.46
C GLU A 69 16.17 14.84 2.35
N HIS A 70 15.21 13.92 2.28
CA HIS A 70 13.98 14.12 1.51
C HIS A 70 12.87 14.61 2.43
N GLU A 71 12.32 15.78 2.13
CA GLU A 71 11.16 16.32 2.83
C GLU A 71 9.88 15.68 2.29
N ALA A 72 9.18 14.92 3.14
CA ALA A 72 7.89 14.36 2.82
C ALA A 72 6.75 15.23 3.38
N ALA A 73 5.74 15.50 2.55
CA ALA A 73 4.56 16.25 2.95
C ALA A 73 3.27 15.58 2.46
N LEU A 74 2.22 15.62 3.29
CA LEU A 74 0.90 15.12 2.95
C LEU A 74 0.12 16.17 2.18
N PHE A 75 -0.48 15.75 1.07
CA PHE A 75 -1.36 16.54 0.25
C PHE A 75 -2.68 15.83 0.01
N VAL A 76 -3.75 16.62 -0.13
CA VAL A 76 -5.10 16.13 -0.47
C VAL A 76 -5.65 16.97 -1.60
N LEU A 77 -6.36 16.35 -2.54
CA LEU A 77 -7.06 17.03 -3.64
C LEU A 77 -8.43 16.37 -3.91
N PRO A 78 -9.36 17.07 -4.58
CA PRO A 78 -10.60 16.45 -5.08
C PRO A 78 -10.29 15.36 -6.11
N SER A 79 -11.03 14.25 -6.09
CA SER A 79 -10.85 13.13 -7.04
C SER A 79 -11.14 13.50 -8.49
N ARG A 80 -11.98 14.51 -8.71
CA ARG A 80 -12.29 15.08 -10.04
C ARG A 80 -11.22 16.06 -10.56
N GLY A 81 -10.12 16.22 -9.83
CA GLY A 81 -9.10 17.22 -10.11
C GLY A 81 -9.40 18.57 -9.46
N GLY A 82 -8.36 19.38 -9.33
CA GLY A 82 -8.43 20.68 -8.66
C GLY A 82 -7.15 21.00 -7.90
N ALA A 83 -7.18 22.08 -7.13
CA ALA A 83 -6.05 22.48 -6.30
C ALA A 83 -5.78 21.46 -5.19
N SER A 84 -4.50 21.22 -4.94
CA SER A 84 -4.06 20.37 -3.84
C SER A 84 -3.81 21.21 -2.59
N THR A 85 -4.28 20.73 -1.45
CA THR A 85 -4.06 21.33 -0.13
C THR A 85 -3.03 20.50 0.63
N ARG A 86 -1.99 21.16 1.14
CA ARG A 86 -1.03 20.55 2.06
C ARG A 86 -1.66 20.44 3.45
N LEU A 87 -1.49 19.30 4.12
CA LEU A 87 -2.03 19.05 5.45
C LEU A 87 -0.95 18.49 6.38
N GLY A 88 -1.14 18.70 7.68
CA GLY A 88 -0.35 18.04 8.71
C GLY A 88 1.09 18.53 8.81
N ASP A 89 1.36 19.82 8.57
CA ASP A 89 2.72 20.41 8.58
C ASP A 89 3.51 20.17 9.88
N ALA A 90 2.80 19.92 10.99
CA ALA A 90 3.41 19.60 12.27
C ALA A 90 3.89 18.14 12.39
N VAL A 91 3.54 17.25 11.45
CA VAL A 91 3.93 15.84 11.48
C VAL A 91 5.21 15.67 10.67
N HIS A 92 6.27 15.20 11.31
CA HIS A 92 7.49 14.83 10.62
C HIS A 92 7.31 13.47 9.93
N ILE A 93 7.12 13.50 8.61
CA ILE A 93 7.01 12.30 7.77
C ILE A 93 8.40 11.96 7.27
N PHE A 94 8.89 10.76 7.59
CA PHE A 94 10.16 10.27 7.06
C PHE A 94 9.98 9.70 5.65
N ASN A 95 11.04 9.75 4.85
CA ASN A 95 11.08 9.12 3.53
C ASN A 95 12.13 8.01 3.49
N THR A 96 11.89 6.94 4.25
CA THR A 96 12.73 5.74 4.23
C THR A 96 11.96 4.55 3.65
N PRO A 97 12.66 3.50 3.13
CA PRO A 97 11.98 2.32 2.62
C PRO A 97 11.25 1.53 3.72
N VAL A 98 11.75 1.54 4.96
CA VAL A 98 11.16 0.88 6.13
C VAL A 98 11.44 1.70 7.39
N PRO A 99 10.42 2.09 8.19
CA PRO A 99 8.99 1.99 7.85
C PRO A 99 8.67 2.83 6.60
N ARG A 100 7.52 2.60 5.97
CA ARG A 100 6.95 3.54 4.98
C ARG A 100 5.90 4.40 5.69
N PRO A 101 5.57 5.61 5.18
CA PRO A 101 4.51 6.44 5.77
C PRO A 101 3.14 5.77 5.87
N GLN A 102 2.81 4.81 4.99
CA GLN A 102 1.58 4.01 5.05
C GLN A 102 0.31 4.84 5.22
N LEU A 103 -0.03 5.59 4.19
CA LEU A 103 -1.22 6.43 4.19
C LEU A 103 -2.48 5.56 4.25
N ARG A 104 -3.38 5.89 5.19
CA ARG A 104 -4.70 5.25 5.37
C ARG A 104 -5.76 6.30 5.65
N TRP A 105 -6.93 6.17 5.03
CA TRP A 105 -8.11 6.95 5.37
C TRP A 105 -8.87 6.31 6.55
N SER A 106 -9.45 7.13 7.41
CA SER A 106 -10.50 6.67 8.33
C SER A 106 -11.73 6.23 7.53
N PRO A 107 -12.52 5.25 8.00
CA PRO A 107 -13.67 4.73 7.25
C PRO A 107 -14.73 5.78 6.89
N ASP A 108 -14.85 6.83 7.71
CA ASP A 108 -15.76 7.96 7.53
C ASP A 108 -15.22 9.06 6.59
N SER A 109 -14.04 8.88 6.00
CA SER A 109 -13.38 9.83 5.08
C SER A 109 -13.05 11.21 5.70
N SER A 110 -13.10 11.36 7.03
CA SER A 110 -12.87 12.63 7.72
C SER A 110 -11.41 12.88 8.09
N THR A 111 -10.61 11.81 8.15
CA THR A 111 -9.24 11.83 8.67
C THR A 111 -8.32 11.02 7.75
N VAL A 112 -7.12 11.55 7.50
CA VAL A 112 -6.00 10.77 6.96
C VAL A 112 -5.09 10.39 8.10
N SER A 113 -4.60 9.16 8.10
CA SER A 113 -3.61 8.66 9.04
C SER A 113 -2.37 8.16 8.31
N LEU A 114 -1.22 8.33 8.94
CA LEU A 114 0.07 7.89 8.44
C LEU A 114 1.03 7.66 9.60
N VAL A 115 2.13 6.96 9.35
CA VAL A 115 3.25 6.80 10.27
C VAL A 115 4.19 7.99 10.13
N GLY A 116 4.40 8.73 11.22
CA GLY A 116 5.33 9.86 11.32
C GLY A 116 6.14 9.78 12.61
N LEU A 117 7.12 10.66 12.81
CA LEU A 117 7.93 10.65 14.04
C LEU A 117 7.27 11.42 15.17
N ALA A 118 7.16 10.78 16.34
CA ALA A 118 6.95 11.44 17.62
C ALA A 118 8.26 11.31 18.43
N GLY A 119 9.06 12.38 18.47
CA GLY A 119 10.45 12.28 18.92
C GLY A 119 11.28 11.50 17.90
N ASP A 120 11.90 10.40 18.33
CA ASP A 120 12.68 9.49 17.48
C ASP A 120 11.93 8.20 17.11
N ARG A 121 10.67 8.04 17.56
CA ARG A 121 9.88 6.82 17.34
C ARG A 121 8.80 7.03 16.28
N PRO A 122 8.64 6.10 15.32
CA PRO A 122 7.53 6.15 14.38
C PRO A 122 6.21 5.83 15.10
N GLN A 123 5.20 6.68 14.93
CA GLN A 123 3.87 6.53 15.51
C GLN A 123 2.82 6.81 14.45
N VAL A 124 1.61 6.30 14.65
CA VAL A 124 0.47 6.63 13.80
C VAL A 124 -0.06 8.00 14.21
N PHE A 125 -0.16 8.92 13.25
CA PHE A 125 -0.80 10.21 13.41
C PHE A 125 -2.15 10.23 12.71
N ALA A 126 -3.13 10.90 13.32
CA ALA A 126 -4.38 11.31 12.69
C ALA A 126 -4.28 12.78 12.28
N ILE A 127 -4.58 13.05 11.02
CA ILE A 127 -4.57 14.37 10.38
C ILE A 127 -5.98 14.64 9.86
N PRO A 128 -6.78 15.44 10.57
CA PRO A 128 -8.15 15.78 10.15
C PRO A 128 -8.15 16.56 8.83
N ILE A 129 -9.06 16.20 7.91
CA ILE A 129 -9.22 16.93 6.64
C ILE A 129 -9.74 18.36 6.85
N SER A 130 -10.37 18.63 7.98
CA SER A 130 -10.78 19.98 8.38
C SER A 130 -9.62 20.96 8.57
N GLY A 131 -8.37 20.48 8.60
CA GLY A 131 -7.18 21.29 8.89
C GLY A 131 -6.93 21.48 10.39
N ALA A 132 -7.71 20.83 11.26
CA ALA A 132 -7.44 20.80 12.69
C ALA A 132 -6.06 20.18 12.99
N ALA A 133 -5.51 20.49 14.17
CA ALA A 133 -4.18 20.05 14.56
C ALA A 133 -4.06 18.51 14.52
N PRO A 134 -2.99 17.97 13.90
CA PRO A 134 -2.69 16.54 13.96
C PRO A 134 -2.49 16.05 15.38
N ARG A 135 -2.81 14.78 15.64
CA ARG A 135 -2.53 14.12 16.92
C ARG A 135 -1.96 12.73 16.72
N ALA A 136 -1.05 12.31 17.59
CA ALA A 136 -0.63 10.92 17.65
C ALA A 136 -1.80 10.05 18.13
N LEU A 137 -2.04 8.94 17.43
CA LEU A 137 -2.97 7.89 17.83
C LEU A 137 -2.28 6.84 18.69
N THR A 138 -0.97 6.65 18.54
CA THR A 138 -0.20 5.62 19.23
C THR A 138 0.96 6.22 20.01
N SER A 139 1.40 5.48 21.03
CA SER A 139 2.57 5.77 21.86
C SER A 139 3.40 4.51 22.10
N ALA A 140 3.54 3.66 21.08
CA ALA A 140 4.24 2.38 21.19
C ALA A 140 5.74 2.60 21.47
N PRO A 141 6.34 1.99 22.50
CA PRO A 141 7.74 2.25 22.87
C PRO A 141 8.76 1.97 21.75
N GLU A 142 8.54 0.92 20.97
CA GLU A 142 9.38 0.57 19.80
C GLU A 142 8.88 1.16 18.49
N GLY A 143 7.84 1.99 18.55
CA GLY A 143 7.19 2.56 17.39
C GLY A 143 6.30 1.59 16.62
N VAL A 144 5.66 2.11 15.58
CA VAL A 144 4.70 1.42 14.72
C VAL A 144 5.21 1.41 13.29
N PHE A 145 4.98 0.31 12.57
CA PHE A 145 5.42 0.15 11.17
C PHE A 145 4.38 -0.48 10.24
N ALA A 146 3.16 -0.73 10.73
CA ALA A 146 1.98 -1.10 9.95
C ALA A 146 0.74 -0.73 10.75
N HIS A 147 -0.29 -0.15 10.12
CA HIS A 147 -1.58 0.11 10.76
C HIS A 147 -2.77 0.00 9.80
N GLU A 148 -3.92 -0.38 10.36
CA GLU A 148 -5.23 -0.34 9.70
C GLU A 148 -6.33 0.04 10.69
N TRP A 149 -7.27 0.87 10.23
CA TRP A 149 -8.51 1.14 10.94
C TRP A 149 -9.42 -0.09 10.88
N SER A 150 -10.09 -0.37 12.00
CA SER A 150 -11.28 -1.22 11.99
C SER A 150 -12.31 -0.67 11.00
N PRO A 151 -13.05 -1.53 10.27
CA PRO A 151 -14.09 -1.07 9.34
C PRO A 151 -15.16 -0.18 9.97
N ASP A 152 -15.46 -0.36 11.25
CA ASP A 152 -16.38 0.51 12.00
C ASP A 152 -15.77 1.83 12.51
N GLY A 153 -14.45 2.01 12.32
CA GLY A 153 -13.70 3.22 12.66
C GLY A 153 -13.40 3.41 14.14
N LYS A 154 -13.74 2.46 15.01
CA LYS A 154 -13.62 2.65 16.48
C LYS A 154 -12.27 2.23 17.06
N SER A 155 -11.57 1.37 16.35
CA SER A 155 -10.29 0.79 16.76
C SER A 155 -9.22 0.92 15.67
N LEU A 156 -7.97 0.90 16.10
CA LEU A 156 -6.78 0.80 15.27
C LEU A 156 -6.07 -0.52 15.57
N ALA A 157 -5.74 -1.29 14.55
CA ALA A 157 -4.79 -2.40 14.66
C ALA A 157 -3.45 -1.97 14.09
N TYR A 158 -2.37 -2.38 14.73
CA TYR A 158 -1.02 -2.02 14.29
C TYR A 158 0.03 -3.08 14.65
N LEU A 159 1.15 -3.03 13.93
CA LEU A 159 2.34 -3.82 14.24
C LEU A 159 3.40 -2.97 14.96
N THR A 160 3.93 -3.51 16.05
CA THR A 160 5.05 -2.96 16.82
C THR A 160 6.06 -4.08 17.14
N ARG A 161 7.19 -3.76 17.76
CA ARG A 161 8.15 -4.76 18.26
C ARG A 161 8.09 -4.84 19.77
N ASP A 162 8.51 -5.98 20.31
CA ASP A 162 8.82 -6.06 21.73
C ASP A 162 9.94 -5.07 22.08
N GLY A 163 9.70 -4.33 23.16
CA GLY A 163 10.74 -3.51 23.78
C GLY A 163 11.77 -4.36 24.50
N MET A 164 12.91 -3.73 24.80
CA MET A 164 13.92 -4.31 25.67
C MET A 164 13.32 -4.70 27.03
N THR A 165 13.69 -5.88 27.52
CA THR A 165 13.38 -6.29 28.89
C THR A 165 14.04 -5.33 29.90
N PRO A 166 13.51 -5.22 31.14
CA PRO A 166 14.12 -4.37 32.17
C PRO A 166 15.62 -4.65 32.38
N ASP A 167 16.04 -5.91 32.28
CA ASP A 167 17.44 -6.30 32.39
C ASP A 167 18.29 -5.85 31.20
N GLU A 168 17.75 -5.86 30.00
CA GLU A 168 18.43 -5.32 28.82
C GLU A 168 18.54 -3.80 28.88
N VAL A 169 17.49 -3.12 29.35
CA VAL A 169 17.53 -1.67 29.61
C VAL A 169 18.61 -1.33 30.63
N ARG A 170 18.67 -2.05 31.76
CA ARG A 170 19.72 -1.88 32.78
C ARG A 170 21.11 -2.08 32.19
N ARG A 171 21.32 -3.19 31.47
CA ARG A 171 22.62 -3.49 30.83
C ARG A 171 23.01 -2.45 29.77
N ARG A 172 22.03 -1.82 29.11
CA ARG A 172 22.31 -0.76 28.14
C ARG A 172 22.74 0.52 28.84
N GLN A 173 22.15 0.83 29.99
CA GLN A 173 22.51 1.99 30.81
C GLN A 173 23.91 1.87 31.44
N ASP A 174 24.26 0.69 31.95
CA ASP A 174 25.60 0.42 32.52
C ASP A 174 26.67 0.05 31.46
N LYS A 175 26.29 0.08 30.17
CA LYS A 175 27.12 -0.25 29.00
C LYS A 175 27.64 -1.70 28.96
N SER A 176 27.05 -2.62 29.73
CA SER A 176 27.32 -4.07 29.65
C SER A 176 26.42 -4.82 28.64
N PHE A 177 25.56 -4.10 27.91
CA PHE A 177 24.67 -4.69 26.91
C PHE A 177 25.47 -5.28 25.74
N VAL A 178 25.43 -6.61 25.64
CA VAL A 178 26.00 -7.38 24.54
C VAL A 178 24.86 -7.89 23.67
N ILE A 179 24.80 -7.43 22.42
CA ILE A 179 23.98 -8.07 21.39
C ILE A 179 24.76 -9.31 20.95
N ARG A 180 24.23 -10.49 21.25
CA ARG A 180 24.82 -11.71 20.72
C ARG A 180 24.33 -11.92 19.29
N ALA A 181 25.22 -12.34 18.40
CA ALA A 181 24.86 -12.61 17.01
C ALA A 181 23.81 -13.73 16.87
N ASP A 182 23.68 -14.61 17.87
CA ASP A 182 22.70 -15.69 17.97
C ASP A 182 21.44 -15.31 18.76
N ALA A 183 21.33 -14.06 19.24
CA ALA A 183 20.14 -13.62 19.95
C ALA A 183 18.95 -13.57 18.98
N PRO A 184 17.76 -14.05 19.40
CA PRO A 184 16.57 -13.94 18.58
C PRO A 184 16.21 -12.47 18.37
N ASP A 185 15.82 -12.14 17.13
CA ASP A 185 15.32 -10.79 16.82
C ASP A 185 14.09 -10.47 17.68
N PRO A 186 13.91 -9.19 18.10
CA PRO A 186 12.70 -8.76 18.78
C PRO A 186 11.46 -9.11 17.96
N ALA A 187 10.54 -9.84 18.58
CA ALA A 187 9.34 -10.31 17.91
C ALA A 187 8.41 -9.15 17.55
N THR A 188 7.83 -9.20 16.35
CA THR A 188 6.77 -8.28 15.94
C THR A 188 5.45 -8.70 16.58
N ARG A 189 4.71 -7.73 17.12
CA ARG A 189 3.44 -7.89 17.80
C ARG A 189 2.30 -7.26 17.02
N LEU A 190 1.18 -7.98 16.92
CA LEU A 190 -0.11 -7.41 16.52
C LEU A 190 -0.82 -6.86 17.74
N VAL A 191 -1.18 -5.59 17.69
CA VAL A 191 -1.85 -4.86 18.76
C VAL A 191 -3.15 -4.26 18.24
N VAL A 192 -4.21 -4.32 19.06
CA VAL A 192 -5.46 -3.58 18.84
C VAL A 192 -5.61 -2.54 19.93
N GLN A 193 -5.94 -1.32 19.52
CA GLN A 193 -6.20 -0.20 20.41
C GLN A 193 -7.57 0.41 20.08
N SER A 194 -8.44 0.49 21.08
CA SER A 194 -9.68 1.25 20.98
C SER A 194 -9.39 2.75 21.03
N LEU A 195 -10.14 3.55 20.28
CA LEU A 195 -10.01 5.00 20.27
C LEU A 195 -10.79 5.69 21.40
N ASP A 196 -11.47 4.93 22.25
CA ASP A 196 -12.13 5.41 23.47
C ASP A 196 -11.18 5.71 24.64
N GLY A 197 -9.88 5.43 24.48
CA GLY A 197 -8.85 5.63 25.50
C GLY A 197 -8.53 4.39 26.35
N SER A 198 -9.17 3.25 26.07
CA SER A 198 -8.80 1.97 26.68
C SER A 198 -7.36 1.58 26.36
N ALA A 199 -6.73 0.82 27.26
CA ALA A 199 -5.37 0.35 27.07
C ALA A 199 -5.24 -0.54 25.82
N PRO A 200 -4.16 -0.39 25.01
CA PRO A 200 -3.90 -1.28 23.88
C PRO A 200 -3.74 -2.74 24.31
N ARG A 201 -4.22 -3.66 23.48
CA ARG A 201 -4.17 -5.10 23.69
C ARG A 201 -3.28 -5.78 22.68
N VAL A 202 -2.24 -6.48 23.15
CA VAL A 202 -1.43 -7.36 22.31
C VAL A 202 -2.21 -8.65 22.06
N LEU A 203 -2.37 -9.04 20.79
CA LEU A 203 -3.13 -10.22 20.38
C LEU A 203 -2.26 -11.46 20.15
N THR A 204 -0.97 -11.29 19.88
CA THR A 204 -0.08 -12.38 19.48
C THR A 204 0.89 -12.79 20.57
N ALA A 205 1.26 -14.08 20.56
CA ALA A 205 2.20 -14.66 21.53
C ALA A 205 3.63 -14.13 21.37
N ALA A 206 4.43 -14.28 22.42
CA ALA A 206 5.72 -13.59 22.52
C ALA A 206 6.80 -14.04 21.54
N ALA A 207 6.74 -15.29 21.10
CA ALA A 207 7.74 -15.87 20.20
C ALA A 207 7.41 -15.63 18.72
N HIS A 208 6.20 -15.17 18.40
CA HIS A 208 5.73 -15.12 17.02
C HIS A 208 6.32 -13.96 16.24
N TYR A 209 6.79 -14.24 15.04
CA TYR A 209 7.03 -13.21 14.03
C TYR A 209 5.71 -12.95 13.31
N VAL A 210 5.27 -11.69 13.24
CA VAL A 210 4.05 -11.28 12.53
C VAL A 210 4.45 -10.25 11.47
N ASP A 211 4.03 -10.43 10.22
CA ASP A 211 4.42 -9.55 9.10
C ASP A 211 3.24 -8.91 8.35
N GLY A 212 2.01 -9.37 8.59
CA GLY A 212 0.82 -8.85 7.95
C GLY A 212 -0.45 -9.17 8.70
N PHE A 213 -1.46 -8.31 8.56
CA PHE A 213 -2.77 -8.51 9.15
C PHE A 213 -3.86 -7.82 8.31
N SER A 214 -5.12 -8.18 8.55
CA SER A 214 -6.30 -7.55 7.97
C SER A 214 -7.51 -7.72 8.88
N TRP A 215 -8.29 -6.66 9.05
CA TRP A 215 -9.56 -6.69 9.76
C TRP A 215 -10.62 -7.49 9.02
N SER A 216 -11.40 -8.27 9.74
CA SER A 216 -12.66 -8.81 9.21
C SER A 216 -13.63 -7.65 8.92
N PRO A 217 -14.48 -7.73 7.88
CA PRO A 217 -15.39 -6.64 7.52
C PRO A 217 -16.39 -6.25 8.62
N ASP A 218 -16.68 -7.17 9.54
CA ASP A 218 -17.55 -6.96 10.70
C ASP A 218 -16.83 -6.37 11.93
N SER A 219 -15.52 -6.08 11.81
CA SER A 219 -14.67 -5.53 12.87
C SER A 219 -14.49 -6.43 14.11
N ARG A 220 -14.75 -7.74 14.01
CA ARG A 220 -14.73 -8.67 15.17
C ARG A 220 -13.48 -9.53 15.30
N GLU A 221 -12.78 -9.79 14.21
CA GLU A 221 -11.54 -10.55 14.22
C GLU A 221 -10.49 -9.96 13.27
N LEU A 222 -9.24 -10.35 13.48
CA LEU A 222 -8.12 -10.04 12.61
C LEU A 222 -7.57 -11.33 12.02
N ALA A 223 -7.42 -11.38 10.70
CA ALA A 223 -6.56 -12.37 10.06
C ALA A 223 -5.13 -11.84 10.10
N TYR A 224 -4.16 -12.70 10.36
CA TYR A 224 -2.75 -12.32 10.40
C TYR A 224 -1.85 -13.46 9.94
N SER A 225 -0.70 -13.10 9.39
CA SER A 225 0.36 -14.02 9.03
C SER A 225 1.41 -14.05 10.13
N ALA A 226 1.79 -15.25 10.55
CA ALA A 226 2.80 -15.42 11.59
C ALA A 226 3.65 -16.67 11.41
N ALA A 227 4.89 -16.61 11.91
CA ALA A 227 5.77 -17.76 12.08
C ALA A 227 6.03 -18.00 13.57
N PRO A 228 6.29 -19.26 13.99
CA PRO A 228 6.42 -19.62 15.40
C PRO A 228 7.67 -19.04 16.07
N ARG A 229 8.63 -18.53 15.29
CA ARG A 229 9.89 -17.95 15.75
C ARG A 229 10.21 -16.71 14.94
N SER A 230 10.94 -15.78 15.55
CA SER A 230 11.53 -14.60 14.89
C SER A 230 12.93 -14.92 14.34
N GLY A 231 13.48 -14.04 13.51
CA GLY A 231 14.77 -14.22 12.85
C GLY A 231 14.69 -14.20 11.33
N PHE A 232 15.85 -14.33 10.67
CA PHE A 232 15.98 -14.30 9.21
C PHE A 232 15.08 -15.32 8.48
N SER A 233 14.89 -16.52 9.03
CA SER A 233 14.06 -17.55 8.38
C SER A 233 12.55 -17.37 8.60
N ALA A 234 12.14 -16.52 9.55
CA ALA A 234 10.75 -16.38 9.97
C ALA A 234 9.77 -16.03 8.83
N PRO A 235 10.09 -15.10 7.90
CA PRO A 235 9.20 -14.78 6.80
C PRO A 235 8.88 -15.98 5.89
N TYR A 236 9.78 -16.96 5.81
CA TYR A 236 9.68 -18.15 4.95
C TYR A 236 8.89 -19.31 5.57
N GLU A 237 8.49 -19.18 6.84
CA GLU A 237 7.78 -20.20 7.62
C GLU A 237 6.38 -19.71 8.05
N THR A 238 5.85 -18.67 7.41
CA THR A 238 4.59 -18.03 7.80
C THR A 238 3.37 -18.92 7.54
N ARG A 239 2.40 -18.85 8.45
CA ARG A 239 1.06 -19.45 8.40
C ARG A 239 0.00 -18.37 8.58
N LEU A 240 -1.25 -18.66 8.23
CA LEU A 240 -2.35 -17.72 8.41
C LEU A 240 -3.25 -18.14 9.56
N TYR A 241 -3.60 -17.17 10.39
CA TYR A 241 -4.44 -17.32 11.56
C TYR A 241 -5.54 -16.26 11.57
N ALA A 242 -6.63 -16.52 12.30
CA ALA A 242 -7.61 -15.53 12.73
C ALA A 242 -7.66 -15.46 14.25
N ILE A 243 -7.83 -14.27 14.80
CA ILE A 243 -8.00 -14.07 16.25
C ILE A 243 -9.07 -13.01 16.53
N PRO A 244 -9.97 -13.22 17.51
CA PRO A 244 -10.91 -12.19 17.94
C PRO A 244 -10.18 -10.94 18.44
N VAL A 245 -10.80 -9.78 18.27
CA VAL A 245 -10.23 -8.48 18.68
C VAL A 245 -10.06 -8.35 20.20
N ASP A 246 -10.87 -9.10 20.95
CA ASP A 246 -10.77 -9.20 22.41
C ASP A 246 -9.66 -10.16 22.89
N GLY A 247 -8.99 -10.83 21.95
CA GLY A 247 -7.97 -11.86 22.19
C GLY A 247 -8.54 -13.28 22.27
N GLY A 248 -7.79 -14.17 22.91
CA GLY A 248 -8.13 -15.59 23.04
C GLY A 248 -7.26 -16.49 22.16
N THR A 249 -7.75 -17.69 21.88
CA THR A 249 -7.00 -18.69 21.09
C THR A 249 -7.14 -18.39 19.60
N PRO A 250 -6.03 -18.21 18.86
CA PRO A 250 -6.09 -18.02 17.42
C PRO A 250 -6.53 -19.31 16.70
N ARG A 251 -7.38 -19.15 15.69
CA ARG A 251 -7.80 -20.20 14.76
C ARG A 251 -6.83 -20.26 13.59
N VAL A 252 -6.34 -21.44 13.24
CA VAL A 252 -5.53 -21.63 12.04
C VAL A 252 -6.43 -21.60 10.79
N ILE A 253 -6.07 -20.79 9.79
CA ILE A 253 -6.77 -20.71 8.49
C ILE A 253 -6.00 -21.49 7.43
N VAL A 254 -4.68 -21.29 7.37
CA VAL A 254 -3.78 -21.95 6.42
C VAL A 254 -2.58 -22.50 7.18
N ASP A 255 -2.46 -23.83 7.21
CA ASP A 255 -1.31 -24.54 7.74
C ASP A 255 -0.57 -25.28 6.62
N ARG A 256 0.41 -24.63 6.00
CA ARG A 256 1.26 -25.27 5.00
C ARG A 256 2.65 -24.67 4.93
N PRO A 257 3.69 -25.45 4.57
CA PRO A 257 5.06 -24.95 4.44
C PRO A 257 5.22 -23.78 3.47
N GLY A 258 6.35 -23.09 3.58
CA GLY A 258 6.68 -21.93 2.76
C GLY A 258 6.03 -20.63 3.26
N ILE A 259 6.03 -19.62 2.39
CA ILE A 259 5.46 -18.31 2.67
C ILE A 259 3.94 -18.38 2.52
N ASN A 260 3.23 -17.82 3.50
CA ASN A 260 1.80 -17.51 3.43
C ASN A 260 1.57 -16.19 4.17
N ASN A 261 1.52 -15.08 3.45
CA ASN A 261 1.49 -13.76 4.09
C ASN A 261 0.61 -12.72 3.39
N GLY A 262 0.56 -11.54 4.02
CA GLY A 262 -0.23 -10.40 3.56
C GLY A 262 -1.76 -10.59 3.59
N PRO A 263 -2.37 -11.38 4.49
CA PRO A 263 -3.79 -11.74 4.38
C PRO A 263 -4.71 -10.51 4.22
N ARG A 264 -5.75 -10.63 3.36
CA ARG A 264 -6.78 -9.61 3.12
C ARG A 264 -8.16 -10.25 3.06
N TYR A 265 -9.06 -9.85 3.96
CA TYR A 265 -10.46 -10.27 3.86
C TYR A 265 -11.13 -9.68 2.62
N SER A 266 -12.00 -10.48 1.98
CA SER A 266 -12.95 -9.95 1.00
C SER A 266 -13.97 -9.03 1.68
N PRO A 267 -14.54 -8.05 0.97
CA PRO A 267 -15.56 -7.15 1.53
C PRO A 267 -16.78 -7.86 2.15
N ASP A 268 -17.16 -9.02 1.60
CA ASP A 268 -18.24 -9.86 2.14
C ASP A 268 -17.81 -10.78 3.31
N GLY A 269 -16.52 -10.82 3.63
CA GLY A 269 -15.95 -11.61 4.71
C GLY A 269 -15.91 -13.12 4.46
N GLN A 270 -16.28 -13.57 3.25
CA GLN A 270 -16.34 -15.01 2.93
C GLN A 270 -14.97 -15.58 2.57
N TRP A 271 -14.04 -14.74 2.09
CA TRP A 271 -12.76 -15.15 1.55
C TRP A 271 -11.59 -14.40 2.18
N LEU A 272 -10.42 -15.02 2.14
CA LEU A 272 -9.15 -14.40 2.47
C LEU A 272 -8.20 -14.58 1.29
N ALA A 273 -7.69 -13.46 0.76
CA ALA A 273 -6.64 -13.45 -0.26
C ALA A 273 -5.27 -13.27 0.40
N PHE A 274 -4.26 -13.97 -0.11
CA PHE A 274 -2.90 -13.99 0.44
C PHE A 274 -1.87 -14.33 -0.64
N THR A 275 -0.62 -13.95 -0.44
CA THR A 275 0.50 -14.38 -1.29
C THR A 275 1.18 -15.59 -0.69
N THR A 276 1.71 -16.45 -1.56
CA THR A 276 2.24 -17.74 -1.13
C THR A 276 3.22 -18.38 -2.09
N THR A 277 4.17 -19.16 -1.57
CA THR A 277 5.04 -20.03 -2.36
C THR A 277 4.42 -21.42 -2.62
N ASN A 278 3.15 -21.59 -2.27
CA ASN A 278 2.36 -22.80 -2.52
C ASN A 278 3.02 -24.08 -1.99
N GLY A 279 3.53 -24.06 -0.76
CA GLY A 279 4.18 -25.21 -0.12
C GLY A 279 5.69 -25.30 -0.38
N LYS A 280 6.26 -24.52 -1.29
CA LYS A 280 7.70 -24.51 -1.56
C LYS A 280 8.44 -23.71 -0.48
N THR A 281 9.50 -24.30 0.06
CA THR A 281 10.30 -23.71 1.15
C THR A 281 11.59 -23.04 0.68
N ASP A 282 11.90 -23.12 -0.62
CA ASP A 282 13.05 -22.44 -1.20
C ASP A 282 12.89 -20.92 -1.05
N ILE A 283 13.97 -20.25 -0.63
CA ILE A 283 13.98 -18.79 -0.42
C ILE A 283 13.62 -18.02 -1.72
N MET A 284 13.97 -18.60 -2.87
CA MET A 284 13.72 -18.03 -4.20
C MET A 284 12.44 -18.58 -4.87
N ALA A 285 11.58 -19.28 -4.12
CA ALA A 285 10.34 -19.79 -4.68
C ALA A 285 9.43 -18.63 -5.14
N SER A 286 8.88 -18.75 -6.35
CA SER A 286 7.93 -17.78 -6.89
C SER A 286 6.71 -17.64 -5.99
N ARG A 287 6.26 -16.39 -5.82
CA ARG A 287 5.07 -16.06 -5.03
C ARG A 287 3.87 -15.96 -5.95
N SER A 288 2.80 -16.67 -5.61
CA SER A 288 1.52 -16.63 -6.30
C SER A 288 0.45 -15.99 -5.43
N LEU A 289 -0.60 -15.48 -6.05
CA LEU A 289 -1.82 -15.06 -5.36
C LEU A 289 -2.69 -16.29 -5.08
N ALA A 290 -3.29 -16.35 -3.91
CA ALA A 290 -4.20 -17.41 -3.52
C ALA A 290 -5.40 -16.87 -2.75
N VAL A 291 -6.49 -17.65 -2.75
CA VAL A 291 -7.67 -17.42 -1.91
C VAL A 291 -8.03 -18.68 -1.13
N VAL A 292 -8.62 -18.49 0.04
CA VAL A 292 -9.15 -19.54 0.91
C VAL A 292 -10.45 -19.05 1.55
N PRO A 293 -11.43 -19.91 1.87
CA PRO A 293 -12.56 -19.48 2.69
C PRO A 293 -12.06 -18.89 4.01
N ALA A 294 -12.68 -17.80 4.49
CA ALA A 294 -12.27 -17.08 5.71
C ALA A 294 -12.25 -17.94 6.99
N ARG A 295 -13.02 -19.04 7.00
CA ARG A 295 -13.06 -20.02 8.09
C ARG A 295 -12.05 -21.16 7.94
N GLY A 296 -11.21 -21.12 6.91
CA GLY A 296 -10.32 -22.21 6.49
C GLY A 296 -11.00 -23.13 5.49
N GLY A 297 -10.20 -23.96 4.81
CA GLY A 297 -10.68 -24.88 3.79
C GLY A 297 -9.67 -25.06 2.66
N LEU A 298 -10.17 -25.43 1.48
CA LEU A 298 -9.33 -25.63 0.31
C LEU A 298 -8.76 -24.30 -0.17
N VAL A 299 -7.43 -24.22 -0.25
CA VAL A 299 -6.72 -23.10 -0.86
C VAL A 299 -6.78 -23.24 -2.38
N ARG A 300 -7.21 -22.17 -3.05
CA ARG A 300 -7.10 -22.01 -4.50
C ARG A 300 -5.95 -21.05 -4.81
N THR A 301 -4.93 -21.53 -5.49
CA THR A 301 -3.80 -20.73 -5.95
C THR A 301 -3.95 -20.42 -7.44
N PHE A 302 -3.63 -19.20 -7.83
CA PHE A 302 -3.70 -18.75 -9.22
C PHE A 302 -2.28 -18.64 -9.75
N GLY A 303 -1.97 -19.41 -10.79
CA GLY A 303 -0.72 -19.28 -11.53
C GLY A 303 -0.72 -17.99 -12.33
N MET A 304 0.38 -17.23 -12.29
CA MET A 304 0.52 -15.93 -12.95
C MET A 304 1.63 -15.95 -14.02
N ASP A 305 1.85 -17.09 -14.69
CA ASP A 305 2.96 -17.34 -15.64
C ASP A 305 4.28 -16.68 -15.21
N ASP A 306 4.75 -17.08 -14.03
CA ASP A 306 5.96 -16.62 -13.33
C ASP A 306 5.94 -15.17 -12.80
N ALA A 307 4.84 -14.43 -12.97
CA ALA A 307 4.71 -13.07 -12.42
C ALA A 307 4.76 -13.08 -10.89
N TRP A 308 5.50 -12.14 -10.34
CA TRP A 308 5.50 -11.85 -8.91
C TRP A 308 4.38 -10.89 -8.59
N VAL A 309 3.61 -11.19 -7.55
CA VAL A 309 2.57 -10.29 -7.05
C VAL A 309 3.15 -9.46 -5.91
N ASN A 310 3.26 -8.14 -6.11
CA ASN A 310 3.78 -7.20 -5.10
C ASN A 310 2.69 -6.74 -4.13
N GLU A 311 1.69 -6.04 -4.68
CA GLU A 311 0.54 -5.52 -3.94
C GLU A 311 -0.76 -6.01 -4.59
N TYR A 312 -1.81 -6.16 -3.79
CA TYR A 312 -3.13 -6.51 -4.28
C TYR A 312 -4.23 -6.03 -3.33
N MET A 313 -5.45 -5.96 -3.85
CA MET A 313 -6.65 -5.70 -3.06
C MET A 313 -7.86 -6.41 -3.66
N TRP A 314 -8.84 -6.72 -2.81
CA TRP A 314 -10.15 -7.10 -3.27
C TRP A 314 -10.87 -5.95 -3.98
N ALA A 315 -11.51 -6.27 -5.09
CA ALA A 315 -12.58 -5.43 -5.61
C ALA A 315 -13.77 -5.45 -4.64
N ARG A 316 -14.58 -4.38 -4.68
CA ARG A 316 -15.76 -4.24 -3.82
C ARG A 316 -16.84 -5.31 -4.04
N ASP A 317 -16.79 -5.98 -5.19
CA ASP A 317 -17.71 -7.08 -5.54
C ASP A 317 -17.39 -8.41 -4.84
N SER A 318 -16.26 -8.53 -4.13
CA SER A 318 -15.76 -9.77 -3.51
C SER A 318 -15.54 -10.94 -4.48
N LYS A 319 -15.60 -10.69 -5.79
CA LYS A 319 -15.47 -11.69 -6.87
C LYS A 319 -14.17 -11.54 -7.64
N SER A 320 -13.48 -10.42 -7.48
CA SER A 320 -12.24 -10.13 -8.19
C SER A 320 -11.21 -9.44 -7.30
N ILE A 321 -9.94 -9.53 -7.71
CA ILE A 321 -8.79 -8.98 -7.02
C ILE A 321 -8.00 -8.14 -8.02
N TYR A 322 -7.72 -6.89 -7.67
CA TYR A 322 -6.75 -6.07 -8.40
C TYR A 322 -5.36 -6.33 -7.83
N PHE A 323 -4.35 -6.46 -8.68
CA PHE A 323 -2.98 -6.72 -8.24
C PHE A 323 -1.96 -6.07 -9.17
N GLU A 324 -0.80 -5.74 -8.60
CA GLU A 324 0.39 -5.31 -9.31
C GLU A 324 1.19 -6.57 -9.70
N ALA A 325 1.39 -6.76 -11.01
CA ALA A 325 2.13 -7.87 -11.56
C ALA A 325 3.56 -7.43 -11.94
N ASN A 326 4.55 -7.98 -11.26
CA ASN A 326 5.95 -7.90 -11.63
C ASN A 326 6.29 -9.03 -12.60
N ASP A 327 6.90 -8.71 -13.74
CA ASP A 327 7.62 -9.66 -14.62
C ASP A 327 6.99 -11.07 -14.76
N GLY A 328 5.91 -11.16 -15.56
CA GLY A 328 5.28 -12.43 -15.96
C GLY A 328 3.86 -12.21 -16.48
N THR A 329 3.40 -13.02 -17.44
CA THR A 329 2.26 -12.83 -18.39
C THR A 329 2.32 -11.62 -19.35
N PHE A 330 2.97 -10.54 -18.97
CA PHE A 330 2.95 -9.28 -19.72
C PHE A 330 4.28 -8.87 -20.35
N SER A 331 5.33 -9.59 -19.97
CA SER A 331 6.71 -9.15 -20.11
C SER A 331 7.54 -10.28 -20.71
N ARG A 332 7.32 -10.59 -21.98
CA ARG A 332 8.31 -11.31 -22.81
C ARG A 332 8.84 -10.31 -23.83
N GLY A 333 10.15 -10.05 -23.82
CA GLY A 333 10.77 -9.09 -24.75
C GLY A 333 10.57 -7.63 -24.33
N GLU A 334 9.94 -6.82 -25.19
CA GLU A 334 9.88 -5.34 -25.12
C GLU A 334 9.16 -4.74 -23.89
N HIS A 335 8.63 -5.58 -22.97
CA HIS A 335 7.79 -5.19 -21.84
C HIS A 335 8.36 -5.60 -20.46
N MET A 336 9.66 -5.97 -20.38
CA MET A 336 10.34 -6.37 -19.13
C MET A 336 10.36 -5.32 -18.02
N PHE A 337 10.05 -4.06 -18.32
CA PHE A 337 10.01 -2.98 -17.32
C PHE A 337 8.58 -2.51 -17.02
N ASP A 338 7.56 -3.16 -17.59
CA ASP A 338 6.16 -2.82 -17.31
C ASP A 338 5.73 -3.46 -15.98
N GLN A 339 5.01 -2.69 -15.16
CA GLN A 339 4.36 -3.15 -13.93
C GLN A 339 2.88 -2.75 -13.99
N PRO A 340 2.05 -3.47 -14.77
CA PRO A 340 0.66 -3.10 -14.91
C PRO A 340 -0.16 -3.52 -13.69
N ILE A 341 -1.24 -2.79 -13.45
CA ILE A 341 -2.33 -3.26 -12.62
C ILE A 341 -3.19 -4.23 -13.45
N ALA A 342 -3.39 -5.43 -12.92
CA ALA A 342 -4.25 -6.46 -13.49
C ALA A 342 -5.44 -6.75 -12.57
N ARG A 343 -6.52 -7.28 -13.14
CA ARG A 343 -7.70 -7.77 -12.42
C ARG A 343 -7.82 -9.28 -12.61
N LEU A 344 -7.85 -10.02 -11.53
CA LEU A 344 -8.08 -11.47 -11.46
C LEU A 344 -9.53 -11.75 -11.03
N TRP A 345 -10.24 -12.64 -11.73
CA TRP A 345 -11.54 -13.16 -11.31
C TRP A 345 -11.37 -14.45 -10.50
N VAL A 346 -11.96 -14.48 -9.30
CA VAL A 346 -11.79 -15.61 -8.37
C VAL A 346 -12.49 -16.88 -8.86
N ALA A 347 -13.57 -16.75 -9.63
CA ALA A 347 -14.39 -17.88 -10.07
C ALA A 347 -13.67 -18.82 -11.04
N ASP A 348 -12.96 -18.28 -12.03
CA ASP A 348 -12.29 -19.02 -13.10
C ASP A 348 -10.76 -18.84 -13.09
N GLY A 349 -10.25 -17.81 -12.42
CA GLY A 349 -8.82 -17.49 -12.39
C GLY A 349 -8.35 -16.73 -13.62
N HIS A 350 -9.26 -16.25 -14.46
CA HIS A 350 -8.92 -15.35 -15.56
C HIS A 350 -8.32 -14.05 -15.02
N ALA A 351 -7.28 -13.52 -15.68
CA ALA A 351 -6.69 -12.23 -15.33
C ALA A 351 -6.46 -11.36 -16.58
N GLU A 352 -6.72 -10.06 -16.48
CA GLU A 352 -6.47 -9.10 -17.57
C GLU A 352 -5.85 -7.79 -17.06
N ARG A 353 -5.10 -7.10 -17.94
CA ARG A 353 -4.59 -5.74 -17.70
C ARG A 353 -5.76 -4.77 -17.56
N LEU A 354 -5.76 -3.98 -16.48
CA LEU A 354 -6.72 -2.90 -16.29
C LEU A 354 -6.31 -1.64 -17.05
N VAL A 355 -5.00 -1.36 -17.11
CA VAL A 355 -4.41 -0.19 -17.77
C VAL A 355 -3.68 -0.63 -19.03
N ALA A 356 -3.95 0.06 -20.14
CA ALA A 356 -3.26 -0.15 -21.40
C ALA A 356 -2.02 0.75 -21.50
N GLY A 357 -0.92 0.24 -22.07
CA GLY A 357 0.33 0.97 -22.28
C GLY A 357 1.53 0.34 -21.57
N GLN A 358 2.70 0.92 -21.81
CA GLN A 358 3.94 0.62 -21.08
C GLN A 358 3.98 1.50 -19.82
N THR A 359 3.32 1.04 -18.77
CA THR A 359 3.20 1.76 -17.50
C THR A 359 3.84 1.00 -16.36
N VAL A 360 4.31 1.76 -15.39
CA VAL A 360 4.78 1.28 -14.10
C VAL A 360 3.84 1.84 -13.05
N ASP A 361 2.88 1.01 -12.63
CA ASP A 361 1.76 1.40 -11.80
C ASP A 361 1.93 0.87 -10.37
N TYR A 362 1.66 1.71 -9.37
CA TYR A 362 1.85 1.37 -7.96
C TYR A 362 0.69 1.81 -7.08
N ALA A 363 0.62 1.20 -5.89
CA ALA A 363 -0.27 1.57 -4.79
C ALA A 363 -1.73 1.73 -5.25
N PRO A 364 -2.30 0.70 -5.92
CA PRO A 364 -3.69 0.78 -6.32
C PRO A 364 -4.59 0.99 -5.10
N THR A 365 -5.74 1.62 -5.29
CA THR A 365 -6.77 1.79 -4.24
C THR A 365 -8.14 2.08 -4.87
N ILE A 366 -9.22 1.69 -4.19
CA ILE A 366 -10.59 1.85 -4.70
C ILE A 366 -11.54 2.43 -3.64
N SER A 367 -12.42 3.34 -4.05
CA SER A 367 -13.49 3.87 -3.19
C SER A 367 -14.45 2.77 -2.73
N ASN A 368 -15.24 3.02 -1.67
CA ASN A 368 -16.17 2.02 -1.12
C ASN A 368 -17.28 1.64 -2.11
N ASP A 369 -17.72 2.60 -2.94
CA ASP A 369 -18.71 2.37 -4.00
C ASP A 369 -18.13 1.67 -5.25
N GLY A 370 -16.81 1.46 -5.30
CA GLY A 370 -16.12 0.85 -6.42
C GLY A 370 -16.02 1.72 -7.68
N ARG A 371 -16.45 2.99 -7.63
CA ARG A 371 -16.51 3.86 -8.82
C ARG A 371 -15.20 4.55 -9.13
N TRP A 372 -14.38 4.78 -8.12
CA TRP A 372 -13.12 5.49 -8.27
C TRP A 372 -11.94 4.61 -7.92
N PHE A 373 -10.97 4.61 -8.84
CA PHE A 373 -9.73 3.87 -8.71
C PHE A 373 -8.57 4.88 -8.78
N ALA A 374 -7.65 4.83 -7.82
CA ALA A 374 -6.46 5.67 -7.82
C ALA A 374 -5.20 4.81 -7.74
N TYR A 375 -4.15 5.28 -8.39
CA TYR A 375 -2.82 4.66 -8.46
C TYR A 375 -1.84 5.75 -8.87
N LYS A 376 -0.53 5.51 -8.67
CA LYS A 376 0.52 6.34 -9.27
C LYS A 376 1.11 5.58 -10.45
N ALA A 377 1.43 6.30 -11.52
CA ALA A 377 1.94 5.73 -12.75
C ALA A 377 3.18 6.50 -13.23
N ALA A 378 4.14 5.79 -13.81
CA ALA A 378 5.22 6.35 -14.61
C ALA A 378 5.25 5.67 -16.00
N GLU A 379 5.75 6.38 -17.01
CA GLU A 379 5.95 5.79 -18.33
C GLU A 379 7.15 4.83 -18.28
N GLY A 380 7.00 3.57 -18.70
CA GLY A 380 8.03 2.54 -18.59
C GLY A 380 9.37 2.90 -19.26
N ARG A 381 9.35 3.78 -20.27
CA ARG A 381 10.56 4.30 -20.95
C ARG A 381 11.37 5.31 -20.14
N THR A 382 10.83 5.80 -19.03
CA THR A 382 11.44 6.83 -18.17
C THR A 382 11.93 6.30 -16.82
N VAL A 383 11.74 5.00 -16.55
CA VAL A 383 12.09 4.33 -15.28
C VAL A 383 13.45 3.61 -15.36
N GLY A 384 14.27 3.94 -16.36
CA GLY A 384 15.60 3.35 -16.58
C GLY A 384 16.71 4.06 -15.82
#